data_AF-A0A1F7UV83-F1
#
_entry.id   AF-A0A1F7UV83-F1
#
_cell.length_a   1.000
_cell.length_b   1.000
_cell.length_c   1.000
_cell.angle_alpha   90.00
_cell.angle_beta   90.00
_cell.angle_gamma   90.00
#
_symmetry.space_group_name_H-M   'P 1'
#
loop_
_entity.id
_entity.type
_entity.pdbx_description
1 polymer ?
#
loop_
_entity_poly.entity_id
_entity_poly.type
_entity_poly.pdbx_seq_one_letter_code
_entity_poly.pdbx_strand_id
1 'polypeptide(L)'
;MTLPVELAASGLMRQLLIRYHDRLFQNKTGFSIIELLIVVSITLLLMAVAIPIYGNFQSSSYLNERTAEIVQTVRTAQARSLARVNNKPHGVFFDIDPNGPDRFILYQGPAYLGRGAEDTDFDRTVTLEDSLSLLTTLTGDDINFSRGLGEPSTTGDITLTNALGKSTVITINSLGMVTD
;
A
#
# COMPACT_ATOMS: atom_id res chain seq x y z
N MET A 1 -48.16 -76.84 -2.89
CA MET A 1 -47.77 -76.73 -4.30
C MET A 1 -47.65 -75.24 -4.64
N THR A 2 -46.56 -74.63 -4.22
CA THR A 2 -46.15 -73.24 -4.50
C THR A 2 -44.65 -73.23 -4.25
N LEU A 3 -43.86 -72.53 -5.07
CA LEU A 3 -42.39 -72.33 -5.02
C LEU A 3 -41.58 -72.81 -6.26
N PRO A 4 -41.95 -72.40 -7.49
CA PRO A 4 -40.95 -72.26 -8.54
C PRO A 4 -40.68 -70.80 -8.96
N VAL A 5 -41.53 -69.84 -8.56
CA VAL A 5 -41.46 -68.44 -9.03
C VAL A 5 -40.47 -67.59 -8.22
N GLU A 6 -40.30 -67.87 -6.93
CA GLU A 6 -39.50 -67.04 -6.01
C GLU A 6 -37.99 -67.16 -6.26
N LEU A 7 -37.52 -68.34 -6.66
CA LEU A 7 -36.10 -68.59 -6.98
C LEU A 7 -35.68 -67.87 -8.27
N ALA A 8 -36.55 -67.85 -9.28
CA ALA A 8 -36.32 -67.17 -10.56
C ALA A 8 -36.25 -65.64 -10.40
N ALA A 9 -37.10 -65.06 -9.54
CA ALA A 9 -37.10 -63.63 -9.25
C ALA A 9 -35.80 -63.18 -8.55
N SER A 10 -35.28 -63.98 -7.60
CA SER A 10 -34.03 -63.67 -6.88
C SER A 10 -32.79 -63.67 -7.79
N GLY A 11 -32.76 -64.59 -8.78
CA GLY A 11 -31.68 -64.68 -9.76
C GLY A 11 -31.69 -63.52 -10.74
N LEU A 12 -32.87 -63.13 -11.23
CA LEU A 12 -33.04 -61.96 -12.10
C LEU A 12 -32.71 -60.66 -11.38
N MET A 13 -33.11 -60.52 -10.10
CA MET A 13 -32.77 -59.35 -9.28
C MET A 13 -31.26 -59.22 -9.05
N ARG A 14 -30.56 -60.35 -8.80
CA ARG A 14 -29.08 -60.37 -8.71
C ARG A 14 -28.42 -60.00 -10.03
N GLN A 15 -28.92 -60.49 -11.18
CA GLN A 15 -28.37 -60.13 -12.50
C GLN A 15 -28.64 -58.66 -12.87
N LEU A 16 -29.79 -58.11 -12.47
CA LEU A 16 -30.13 -56.70 -12.68
C LEU A 16 -29.28 -55.78 -11.79
N LEU A 17 -29.04 -56.15 -10.52
CA LEU A 17 -28.20 -55.37 -9.61
C LEU A 17 -26.73 -55.33 -10.05
N ILE A 18 -26.20 -56.44 -10.59
CA ILE A 18 -24.83 -56.49 -11.13
C ILE A 18 -24.70 -55.59 -12.38
N ARG A 19 -25.66 -55.64 -13.31
CA ARG A 19 -25.68 -54.75 -14.49
C ARG A 19 -25.90 -53.27 -14.16
N TYR A 20 -26.52 -52.95 -13.02
CA TYR A 20 -26.76 -51.55 -12.62
C TYR A 20 -25.50 -50.89 -12.06
N HIS A 21 -24.63 -51.65 -11.38
CA HIS A 21 -23.41 -51.11 -10.78
C HIS A 21 -22.36 -50.69 -11.83
N ASP A 22 -22.27 -51.41 -12.96
CA ASP A 22 -21.30 -51.11 -14.02
C ASP A 22 -21.65 -49.85 -14.85
N ARG A 23 -22.92 -49.40 -14.82
CA ARG A 23 -23.36 -48.18 -15.53
C ARG A 23 -23.22 -46.89 -14.73
N LEU A 24 -23.01 -46.97 -13.41
CA LEU A 24 -22.94 -45.78 -12.55
C LEU A 24 -21.57 -45.08 -12.58
N PHE A 25 -20.54 -45.70 -13.14
CA PHE A 25 -19.17 -45.17 -13.14
C PHE A 25 -18.51 -45.06 -14.53
N GLN A 26 -19.30 -44.85 -15.59
CA GLN A 26 -18.76 -44.49 -16.90
C GLN A 26 -19.19 -43.09 -17.33
N ASN A 27 -18.73 -42.09 -16.61
CA ASN A 27 -18.47 -40.77 -17.18
C ASN A 27 -17.00 -40.44 -16.95
N LYS A 28 -16.12 -40.97 -17.81
CA LYS A 28 -14.76 -40.44 -17.95
C LYS A 28 -14.81 -39.22 -18.86
N THR A 29 -15.39 -38.13 -18.38
CA THR A 29 -15.28 -36.82 -19.02
C THR A 29 -14.05 -36.12 -18.45
N GLY A 30 -12.88 -36.49 -18.96
CA GLY A 30 -11.65 -35.72 -18.74
C GLY A 30 -11.58 -34.55 -19.71
N PHE A 31 -10.93 -33.45 -19.32
CA PHE A 31 -10.60 -32.37 -20.25
C PHE A 31 -9.67 -32.89 -21.35
N SER A 32 -9.92 -32.45 -22.59
CA SER A 32 -9.05 -32.71 -23.73
C SER A 32 -7.72 -31.98 -23.58
N ILE A 33 -6.64 -32.56 -24.11
CA ILE A 33 -5.31 -31.93 -24.13
C ILE A 33 -5.36 -30.55 -24.81
N ILE A 34 -6.19 -30.40 -25.85
CA ILE A 34 -6.36 -29.11 -26.53
C ILE A 34 -7.04 -28.06 -25.63
N GLU A 35 -7.99 -28.47 -24.78
CA GLU A 35 -8.65 -27.56 -23.86
C GLU A 35 -7.67 -27.07 -22.79
N LEU A 36 -6.83 -27.98 -22.27
CA LEU A 36 -5.77 -27.59 -21.34
C LEU A 36 -4.78 -26.59 -21.97
N LEU A 37 -4.38 -26.83 -23.23
CA LEU A 37 -3.50 -25.91 -23.94
C LEU A 37 -4.13 -24.53 -24.12
N ILE A 38 -5.41 -24.46 -24.52
CA ILE A 38 -6.14 -23.20 -24.67
C ILE A 38 -6.22 -22.45 -23.33
N VAL A 39 -6.53 -23.16 -22.22
CA VAL A 39 -6.60 -22.54 -20.89
C VAL A 39 -5.24 -21.98 -20.45
N VAL A 40 -4.15 -22.73 -20.64
CA VAL A 40 -2.80 -22.26 -20.32
C VAL A 40 -2.43 -21.06 -21.19
N SER A 41 -2.71 -21.08 -22.49
CA SER A 41 -2.45 -19.95 -23.39
C SER A 41 -3.20 -18.69 -22.99
N ILE A 42 -4.50 -18.81 -22.67
CA ILE A 42 -5.30 -17.67 -22.20
C ILE A 42 -4.75 -17.17 -20.86
N THR A 43 -4.38 -18.06 -19.95
CA THR A 43 -3.82 -17.67 -18.63
C THR A 43 -2.52 -16.88 -18.79
N LEU A 44 -1.62 -17.33 -19.66
CA LEU A 44 -0.37 -16.62 -19.94
C LEU A 44 -0.60 -15.25 -20.58
N LEU A 45 -1.58 -15.13 -21.49
CA LEU A 45 -1.98 -13.85 -22.07
C LEU A 45 -2.51 -12.88 -21.00
N LEU A 46 -3.33 -13.38 -20.08
CA LEU A 46 -3.84 -12.55 -18.98
C LEU A 46 -2.71 -12.11 -18.05
N MET A 47 -1.79 -13.01 -17.68
CA MET A 47 -0.63 -12.66 -16.83
C MET A 47 0.27 -11.61 -17.49
N ALA A 48 0.51 -11.72 -18.80
CA ALA A 48 1.33 -10.75 -19.54
C ALA A 48 0.81 -9.31 -19.43
N VAL A 49 -0.52 -9.13 -19.34
CA VAL A 49 -1.15 -7.81 -19.19
C VAL A 49 -1.29 -7.41 -17.71
N ALA A 50 -1.60 -8.36 -16.82
CA ALA A 50 -1.88 -8.07 -15.42
C ALA A 50 -0.64 -7.59 -14.64
N ILE A 51 0.53 -8.19 -14.87
CA ILE A 51 1.77 -7.89 -14.12
C ILE A 51 2.18 -6.40 -14.22
N PRO A 52 2.33 -5.79 -15.41
CA PRO A 52 2.75 -4.39 -15.50
C PRO A 52 1.71 -3.41 -14.93
N ILE A 53 0.42 -3.72 -15.06
CA ILE A 53 -0.66 -2.91 -14.49
C ILE A 53 -0.58 -2.91 -12.97
N TYR A 54 -0.38 -4.08 -12.37
CA TYR A 54 -0.27 -4.23 -10.92
C TYR A 54 0.92 -3.45 -10.35
N GLY A 55 2.09 -3.52 -10.99
CA GLY A 55 3.28 -2.78 -10.55
C GLY A 55 3.08 -1.26 -10.53
N ASN A 56 2.47 -0.71 -11.58
CA ASN A 56 2.18 0.73 -11.67
C ASN A 56 1.15 1.19 -10.62
N PHE A 57 0.14 0.35 -10.35
CA PHE A 57 -0.88 0.63 -9.33
C PHE A 57 -0.29 0.65 -7.92
N GLN A 58 0.55 -0.34 -7.58
CA GLN A 58 1.21 -0.40 -6.27
C GLN A 58 2.11 0.81 -6.03
N SER A 59 2.96 1.16 -7.01
CA SER A 59 3.85 2.31 -6.89
C SER A 59 3.10 3.65 -6.79
N SER A 60 1.98 3.79 -7.50
CA SER A 60 1.12 4.98 -7.38
C SER A 60 0.38 5.05 -6.04
N SER A 61 -0.09 3.92 -5.53
CA SER A 61 -0.80 3.85 -4.26
C SER A 61 0.13 4.22 -3.11
N TYR A 62 1.36 3.70 -3.15
CA TYR A 62 2.39 4.01 -2.16
C TYR A 62 2.81 5.48 -2.19
N LEU A 63 2.99 6.06 -3.39
CA LEU A 63 3.23 7.50 -3.55
C LEU A 63 2.13 8.32 -2.86
N ASN A 64 0.87 8.02 -3.15
CA ASN A 64 -0.27 8.73 -2.56
C ASN A 64 -0.37 8.57 -1.04
N GLU A 65 -0.12 7.37 -0.52
CA GLU A 65 -0.11 7.09 0.93
C GLU A 65 0.95 7.95 1.64
N ARG A 66 2.17 7.98 1.11
CA ARG A 66 3.27 8.76 1.69
C ARG A 66 3.06 10.26 1.55
N THR A 67 2.50 10.73 0.43
CA THR A 67 2.07 12.13 0.28
C THR A 67 1.07 12.50 1.38
N ALA A 68 0.04 11.69 1.61
CA ALA A 68 -0.96 11.94 2.65
C ALA A 68 -0.35 11.92 4.06
N GLU A 69 0.60 11.02 4.33
CA GLU A 69 1.31 10.96 5.60
C GLU A 69 2.17 12.20 5.85
N ILE A 70 2.86 12.73 4.83
CA ILE A 70 3.61 14.00 4.92
C ILE A 70 2.65 15.15 5.22
N VAL A 71 1.56 15.28 4.45
CA VAL A 71 0.55 16.33 4.67
C VAL A 71 0.00 16.28 6.10
N GLN A 72 -0.34 15.08 6.58
CA GLN A 72 -0.85 14.89 7.93
C GLN A 72 0.21 15.22 9.00
N THR A 73 1.47 14.90 8.74
CA THR A 73 2.58 15.16 9.67
C THR A 73 2.85 16.67 9.79
N VAL A 74 2.86 17.39 8.66
CA VAL A 74 3.00 18.85 8.63
C VAL A 74 1.82 19.53 9.35
N ARG A 75 0.58 19.10 9.08
CA ARG A 75 -0.61 19.60 9.80
C ARG A 75 -0.56 19.29 11.29
N THR A 76 -0.01 18.13 11.67
CA THR A 76 0.18 17.75 13.07
C THR A 76 1.21 18.66 13.75
N ALA A 77 2.33 18.97 13.09
CA ALA A 77 3.31 19.94 13.60
C ALA A 77 2.66 21.30 13.85
N GLN A 78 1.93 21.83 12.85
CA GLN A 78 1.20 23.09 12.97
C GLN A 78 0.20 23.08 14.13
N ALA A 79 -0.61 22.02 14.26
CA ALA A 79 -1.58 21.88 15.33
C ALA A 79 -0.92 21.80 16.72
N ARG A 80 0.21 21.09 16.86
CA ARG A 80 0.98 21.02 18.11
C ARG A 80 1.56 22.36 18.50
N SER A 81 2.07 23.13 17.54
CA SER A 81 2.53 24.51 17.76
C SER A 81 1.40 25.43 18.22
N LEU A 82 0.23 25.37 17.56
CA LEU A 82 -0.96 26.15 17.93
C LEU A 82 -1.42 25.82 19.35
N ALA A 83 -1.48 24.53 19.69
CA ALA A 83 -1.86 24.04 21.01
C ALA A 83 -0.77 24.24 22.08
N ARG A 84 0.41 24.75 21.70
CA ARG A 84 1.56 24.97 22.58
C ARG A 84 1.97 23.71 23.34
N VAL A 85 1.91 22.55 22.67
CA VAL A 85 2.34 21.27 23.25
C VAL A 85 3.77 21.42 23.78
N ASN A 86 4.01 20.95 25.01
CA ASN A 86 5.30 21.08 25.71
C ASN A 86 5.86 22.52 25.79
N ASN A 87 5.03 23.55 25.55
CA ASN A 87 5.43 24.96 25.43
C ASN A 87 6.52 25.21 24.36
N LYS A 88 6.58 24.36 23.32
CA LYS A 88 7.58 24.42 22.24
C LYS A 88 6.91 24.65 20.88
N PRO A 89 7.60 25.31 19.93
CA PRO A 89 7.24 25.18 18.53
C PRO A 89 7.55 23.76 18.04
N HIS A 90 6.93 23.36 16.93
CA HIS A 90 7.05 22.06 16.29
C HIS A 90 7.25 22.23 14.80
N GLY A 91 7.95 21.28 14.19
CA GLY A 91 8.25 21.31 12.77
C GLY A 91 8.41 19.93 12.18
N VAL A 92 8.66 19.91 10.87
CA VAL A 92 9.01 18.70 10.12
C VAL A 92 10.32 18.95 9.40
N PHE A 93 11.29 18.06 9.63
CA PHE A 93 12.55 18.05 8.91
C PHE A 93 12.54 16.97 7.85
N PHE A 94 13.02 17.30 6.66
CA PHE A 94 13.16 16.41 5.53
C PHE A 94 14.63 16.04 5.38
N ASP A 95 14.96 14.81 5.77
CA ASP A 95 16.31 14.28 5.70
C ASP A 95 16.47 13.57 4.36
N ILE A 96 16.99 14.32 3.38
CA ILE A 96 17.24 13.84 2.01
C ILE A 96 18.65 13.24 1.98
N ASP A 97 18.72 11.92 1.85
CA ASP A 97 19.97 11.16 1.97
C ASP A 97 20.42 10.64 0.59
N PRO A 98 21.49 11.19 -0.02
CA PRO A 98 21.94 10.73 -1.33
C PRO A 98 22.48 9.30 -1.33
N ASN A 99 22.73 8.70 -0.16
CA ASN A 99 23.29 7.35 0.00
C ASN A 99 22.35 6.39 0.74
N GLY A 100 21.11 6.79 1.02
CA GLY A 100 20.19 6.01 1.83
C GLY A 100 18.72 6.38 1.55
N PRO A 101 17.78 5.79 2.29
CA PRO A 101 16.39 6.15 2.16
C PRO A 101 16.14 7.53 2.77
N ASP A 102 15.41 8.36 2.03
CA ASP A 102 14.92 9.65 2.49
C ASP A 102 13.97 9.47 3.68
N ARG A 103 13.95 10.46 4.57
CA ARG A 103 13.15 10.41 5.80
C ARG A 103 12.48 11.76 6.04
N PHE A 104 11.37 11.75 6.75
CA PHE A 104 10.82 12.97 7.34
C PHE A 104 10.56 12.76 8.83
N ILE A 105 10.84 13.81 9.60
CA ILE A 105 10.92 13.74 11.06
C ILE A 105 10.09 14.85 11.65
N LEU A 106 9.00 14.48 12.33
CA LEU A 106 8.25 15.40 13.18
C LEU A 106 9.04 15.63 14.47
N TYR A 107 9.35 16.89 14.77
CA TYR A 107 10.15 17.25 15.94
C TYR A 107 9.48 18.39 16.74
N GLN A 108 9.98 18.61 17.96
CA GLN A 108 9.71 19.82 18.73
C GLN A 108 10.99 20.65 18.89
N GLY A 109 10.86 21.96 19.02
CA GLY A 109 12.00 22.87 19.09
C GLY A 109 11.95 23.97 18.02
N PRO A 110 12.80 25.00 18.13
CA PRO A 110 12.77 26.17 17.24
C PRO A 110 13.24 25.88 15.81
N ALA A 111 14.04 24.84 15.63
CA ALA A 111 14.51 24.30 14.34
C ALA A 111 14.91 22.84 14.57
N TYR A 112 15.04 22.05 13.50
CA TYR A 112 15.58 20.70 13.63
C TYR A 112 17.07 20.76 14.00
N LEU A 113 17.88 21.43 13.19
CA LEU A 113 19.30 21.55 13.46
C LEU A 113 19.55 22.50 14.65
N GLY A 114 20.36 22.04 15.62
CA GLY A 114 20.75 22.83 16.79
C GLY A 114 19.75 22.86 17.96
N ARG A 115 18.71 22.02 17.94
CA ARG A 115 17.83 21.83 19.11
C ARG A 115 18.54 21.09 20.26
N GLY A 116 18.02 21.24 21.47
CA GLY A 116 18.54 20.56 22.66
C GLY A 116 18.29 19.05 22.62
N ALA A 117 19.13 18.26 23.31
CA ALA A 117 18.99 16.81 23.38
C ALA A 117 17.68 16.37 24.07
N GLU A 118 17.11 17.22 24.92
CA GLU A 118 15.81 16.98 25.54
C GLU A 118 14.65 17.01 24.53
N ASP A 119 14.83 17.63 23.36
CA ASP A 119 13.79 17.73 22.35
C ASP A 119 13.78 16.50 21.41
N THR A 120 14.88 15.72 21.34
CA THR A 120 14.97 14.54 20.44
C THR A 120 14.13 13.37 20.91
N ASP A 121 13.78 13.31 22.21
CA ASP A 121 12.92 12.25 22.77
C ASP A 121 11.49 12.27 22.21
N PHE A 122 11.10 13.36 21.55
CA PHE A 122 9.78 13.56 20.97
C PHE A 122 9.75 13.38 19.45
N ASP A 123 10.88 13.01 18.85
CA ASP A 123 10.99 12.83 17.42
C ASP A 123 10.15 11.65 16.95
N ARG A 124 9.41 11.86 15.85
CA ARG A 124 8.77 10.78 15.11
C ARG A 124 9.32 10.76 13.70
N THR A 125 10.15 9.77 13.44
CA THR A 125 10.77 9.52 12.14
C THR A 125 9.92 8.58 11.30
N VAL A 126 9.73 8.94 10.04
CA VAL A 126 9.20 8.04 9.01
C VAL A 126 10.25 7.92 7.92
N THR A 127 10.64 6.68 7.64
CA THR A 127 11.59 6.33 6.58
C THR A 127 10.83 5.92 5.33
N LEU A 128 11.15 6.54 4.21
CA LEU A 128 10.60 6.17 2.90
C LEU A 128 11.27 4.88 2.40
N GLU A 129 10.60 4.17 1.49
CA GLU A 129 11.27 3.08 0.78
C GLU A 129 12.12 3.67 -0.36
N ASP A 130 13.17 2.96 -0.77
CA ASP A 130 14.05 3.33 -1.89
C ASP A 130 13.32 3.55 -3.22
N SER A 131 12.06 3.10 -3.32
CA SER A 131 11.19 3.32 -4.47
C SER A 131 10.64 4.75 -4.56
N LEU A 132 10.85 5.57 -3.53
CA LEU A 132 10.47 6.98 -3.46
C LEU A 132 11.68 7.86 -3.19
N SER A 133 11.67 9.07 -3.75
CA SER A 133 12.61 10.13 -3.45
C SER A 133 11.89 11.43 -3.10
N LEU A 134 12.55 12.25 -2.29
CA LEU A 134 12.05 13.50 -1.77
C LEU A 134 12.94 14.66 -2.22
N LEU A 135 12.30 15.78 -2.55
CA LEU A 135 12.96 17.05 -2.81
C LEU A 135 12.17 18.15 -2.12
N THR A 136 12.85 19.15 -1.56
CA THR A 136 12.19 20.36 -1.07
C THR A 136 12.76 21.64 -1.65
N THR A 137 11.96 22.69 -1.65
CA THR A 137 12.43 24.08 -1.84
C THR A 137 12.47 24.86 -0.52
N LEU A 138 12.26 24.17 0.61
CA LEU A 138 12.28 24.75 1.94
C LEU A 138 13.72 25.12 2.32
N THR A 139 13.87 26.20 3.09
CA THR A 139 15.19 26.61 3.56
C THR A 139 15.72 25.60 4.56
N GLY A 140 16.81 24.91 4.21
CA GLY A 140 17.45 23.91 5.07
C GLY A 140 16.63 22.63 5.25
N ASP A 141 15.74 22.32 4.31
CA ASP A 141 14.85 21.14 4.35
C ASP A 141 14.01 21.05 5.64
N ASP A 142 13.73 22.20 6.25
CA ASP A 142 13.04 22.31 7.53
C ASP A 142 11.84 23.26 7.39
N ILE A 143 10.71 22.85 7.98
CA ILE A 143 9.56 23.72 8.20
C ILE A 143 9.18 23.70 9.68
N ASN A 144 9.22 24.86 10.32
CA ASN A 144 8.81 25.05 11.70
C ASN A 144 7.55 25.89 11.79
N PHE A 145 6.72 25.66 12.79
CA PHE A 145 5.51 26.46 13.04
C PHE A 145 5.61 27.21 14.36
N SER A 146 5.33 28.51 14.32
CA SER A 146 5.45 29.39 15.48
C SER A 146 4.51 28.97 16.62
N ARG A 147 5.05 28.93 17.84
CA ARG A 147 4.29 28.52 19.02
C ARG A 147 3.12 29.47 19.29
N GLY A 148 1.90 28.94 19.32
CA GLY A 148 0.68 29.67 19.64
C GLY A 148 0.05 30.45 18.49
N LEU A 149 0.72 30.55 17.34
CA LEU A 149 0.19 31.20 16.13
C LEU A 149 0.13 30.25 14.93
N GLY A 150 0.97 29.21 14.91
CA GLY A 150 0.96 28.20 13.84
C GLY A 150 1.42 28.74 12.48
N GLU A 151 2.16 29.86 12.48
CA GLU A 151 2.69 30.46 11.26
C GLU A 151 3.92 29.69 10.79
N PRO A 152 4.01 29.33 9.51
CA PRO A 152 5.15 28.62 8.97
C PRO A 152 6.41 29.52 8.94
N SER A 153 7.57 28.95 9.25
CA SER A 153 8.86 29.66 9.21
C SER A 153 9.33 29.95 7.78
N THR A 154 8.86 29.17 6.81
CA THR A 154 9.17 29.32 5.40
C THR A 154 8.01 28.81 4.54
N THR A 155 8.01 29.16 3.26
CA THR A 155 7.07 28.66 2.26
C THR A 155 7.85 27.93 1.20
N GLY A 156 7.24 26.93 0.58
CA GLY A 156 7.89 26.16 -0.47
C GLY A 156 7.13 24.91 -0.80
N ASP A 157 7.77 24.04 -1.55
CA ASP A 157 7.21 22.81 -2.06
C ASP A 157 7.99 21.61 -1.54
N ILE A 158 7.27 20.52 -1.27
CA ILE A 158 7.81 19.20 -1.00
C ILE A 158 7.36 18.31 -2.15
N THR A 159 8.31 17.81 -2.92
CA THR A 159 8.04 16.95 -4.07
C THR A 159 8.39 15.52 -3.71
N LEU A 160 7.42 14.61 -3.86
CA LEU A 160 7.63 13.17 -3.75
C LEU A 160 7.59 12.56 -5.14
N THR A 161 8.59 11.75 -5.49
CA THR A 161 8.69 11.10 -6.80
C THR A 161 8.89 9.61 -6.62
N ASN A 162 8.19 8.79 -7.40
CA ASN A 162 8.42 7.34 -7.40
C ASN A 162 9.45 6.93 -8.47
N ALA A 163 9.94 5.70 -8.36
CA ALA A 163 10.89 5.11 -9.31
C ALA A 163 10.40 5.04 -10.77
N LEU A 164 9.10 5.21 -11.01
CA LEU A 164 8.49 5.26 -12.34
C LEU A 164 8.39 6.69 -12.90
N GLY A 165 8.88 7.70 -12.16
CA GLY A 165 8.87 9.11 -12.55
C GLY A 165 7.55 9.84 -12.34
N LYS A 166 6.58 9.23 -11.63
CA LYS A 166 5.36 9.92 -11.20
C LYS A 166 5.67 10.73 -9.94
N SER A 167 5.22 11.99 -9.92
CA SER A 167 5.46 12.90 -8.81
C SER A 167 4.18 13.54 -8.29
N THR A 168 4.22 13.95 -7.03
CA THR A 168 3.19 14.77 -6.37
C THR A 168 3.88 15.91 -5.63
N VAL A 169 3.30 17.10 -5.68
CA VAL A 169 3.87 18.32 -5.10
C VAL A 169 2.96 18.80 -3.99
N ILE A 170 3.52 18.92 -2.80
CA ILE A 170 2.84 19.44 -1.63
C ILE A 170 3.32 20.89 -1.43
N THR A 171 2.44 21.87 -1.57
CA THR A 171 2.78 23.28 -1.40
C THR A 171 2.45 23.76 0.01
N ILE A 172 3.40 24.44 0.65
CA ILE A 172 3.26 25.16 1.92
C ILE A 172 3.23 26.66 1.63
N ASN A 173 2.07 27.30 1.84
CA ASN A 173 1.92 28.75 1.69
C ASN A 173 2.07 29.51 3.02
N SER A 174 2.02 30.85 2.97
CA SER A 174 2.19 31.73 4.13
C SER A 174 1.13 31.58 5.23
N LEU A 175 0.01 30.91 4.93
CA LEU A 175 -1.06 30.61 5.89
C LEU A 175 -0.94 29.18 6.46
N GLY A 176 0.14 28.46 6.11
CA GLY A 176 0.34 27.07 6.50
C GLY A 176 -0.63 26.09 5.82
N MET A 177 -1.31 26.51 4.75
CA MET A 177 -2.14 25.62 3.96
C MET A 177 -1.22 24.63 3.22
N VAL A 178 -1.54 23.34 3.36
CA VAL A 178 -0.87 22.23 2.70
C VAL A 178 -1.85 21.67 1.66
N THR A 179 -1.55 21.90 0.37
CA THR A 179 -2.32 21.37 -0.79
C THR A 179 -1.49 20.35 -1.56
N ASP A 180 -2.14 19.28 -2.02
CA ASP A 180 -1.62 18.20 -2.86
C ASP A 180 -1.92 18.38 -4.36
#